data_AF-A0A838JTX7-F1
#
_entry.id   AF-A0A838JTX7-F1
#
_cell.length_a   1.000
_cell.length_b   1.000
_cell.length_c   1.000
_cell.angle_alpha   90.00
_cell.angle_beta   90.00
_cell.angle_gamma   90.00
#
_symmetry.space_group_name_H-M   'P 1'
#
loop_
_entity.id
_entity.type
_entity.pdbx_description
1 polymer ?
#
loop_
_entity_poly.entity_id
_entity_poly.type
_entity_poly.pdbx_seq_one_letter_code
_entity_poly.pdbx_strand_id
1 'polypeptide(L)'
;MKQTAWVREIVSSKRTLYAGSYALARVPGFDGPCVKVGFPLPNGSANVIMRPESAPDGSFTVRSSGKTFGDPGFYFFVQAGKGRGWARYLRALEEDIRVYVDPRGQLRADHNLQLWGATFLRLHYRMRRRTA
;
A
#
# COMPACT_ATOMS: atom_id res chain seq x y z
N MET A 1 -5.58 -18.16 2.80
CA MET A 1 -5.11 -16.81 3.25
C MET A 1 -6.30 -15.87 3.18
N LYS A 2 -6.65 -15.19 4.28
CA LYS A 2 -7.77 -14.23 4.30
C LYS A 2 -7.33 -12.93 3.62
N GLN A 3 -8.15 -12.43 2.70
CA GLN A 3 -7.92 -11.17 2.01
C GLN A 3 -9.19 -10.31 2.05
N THR A 4 -9.01 -8.99 2.01
CA THR A 4 -10.10 -8.03 1.85
C THR A 4 -9.91 -7.35 0.50
N ALA A 5 -10.93 -7.32 -0.35
CA ALA A 5 -10.89 -6.60 -1.62
C ALA A 5 -11.61 -5.26 -1.50
N TRP A 6 -11.10 -4.26 -2.21
CA TRP A 6 -11.72 -2.94 -2.34
C TRP A 6 -11.81 -2.53 -3.79
N VAL A 7 -12.97 -2.04 -4.21
CA VAL A 7 -13.18 -1.45 -5.53
C VAL A 7 -13.27 0.05 -5.37
N ARG A 8 -12.41 0.79 -6.09
CA ARG A 8 -12.49 2.25 -6.17
C ARG A 8 -13.24 2.62 -7.43
N GLU A 9 -14.27 3.44 -7.30
CA GLU A 9 -15.07 3.92 -8.42
C GLU A 9 -14.96 5.43 -8.58
N ILE A 10 -15.14 5.90 -9.82
CA ILE A 10 -15.33 7.31 -10.12
C ILE A 10 -16.72 7.71 -9.62
N VAL A 11 -16.80 8.73 -8.77
CA VAL A 11 -18.04 9.11 -8.08
C VAL A 11 -19.19 9.41 -9.05
N SER A 12 -18.91 10.15 -10.12
CA SER A 12 -19.91 10.61 -11.09
C SER A 12 -20.43 9.51 -12.00
N SER A 13 -19.56 8.60 -12.47
CA SER A 13 -19.91 7.59 -13.48
C SER A 13 -20.08 6.18 -12.93
N LYS A 14 -19.70 5.95 -11.67
CA LYS A 14 -19.61 4.62 -11.04
C LYS A 14 -18.68 3.63 -11.75
N ARG A 15 -17.94 4.08 -12.76
CA ARG A 15 -16.94 3.24 -13.42
C ARG A 15 -15.83 2.90 -12.45
N THR A 16 -15.44 1.63 -12.41
CA THR A 16 -14.28 1.18 -11.64
C THR A 16 -13.02 1.89 -12.13
N LEU A 17 -12.35 2.58 -11.21
CA LEU A 17 -11.05 3.19 -11.41
C LEU A 17 -9.95 2.13 -11.21
N TYR A 18 -10.02 1.39 -10.10
CA TYR A 18 -9.14 0.25 -9.81
C TYR A 18 -9.75 -0.66 -8.75
N ALA A 19 -9.23 -1.88 -8.64
CA ALA A 19 -9.49 -2.78 -7.52
C ALA A 19 -8.16 -3.10 -6.80
N GLY A 20 -8.21 -3.30 -5.49
CA GLY A 20 -7.07 -3.71 -4.68
C GLY A 20 -7.44 -4.83 -3.74
N SER A 21 -6.55 -5.81 -3.57
CA SER A 21 -6.67 -6.84 -2.54
C SER A 21 -5.65 -6.60 -1.43
N TYR A 22 -6.11 -6.70 -0.18
CA TYR A 22 -5.31 -6.46 1.01
C TYR A 22 -5.16 -7.76 1.79
N ALA A 23 -3.94 -8.07 2.19
CA ALA A 23 -3.63 -9.27 2.94
C ALA A 23 -2.45 -9.02 3.89
N LEU A 24 -2.28 -9.88 4.89
CA LEU A 24 -1.04 -9.91 5.69
C LEU A 24 0.00 -10.77 4.99
N ALA A 25 1.23 -10.29 4.87
CA ALA A 25 2.36 -11.03 4.33
C ALA A 25 3.50 -11.13 5.35
N ARG A 26 4.34 -12.16 5.22
CA ARG A 26 5.63 -12.23 5.90
C ARG A 26 6.73 -11.99 4.89
N VAL A 27 7.68 -11.14 5.26
CA VAL A 27 8.82 -10.79 4.41
C VAL A 27 10.08 -11.30 5.11
N PRO A 28 10.92 -12.13 4.46
CA PRO A 28 12.18 -12.58 5.06
C PRO A 28 13.04 -11.39 5.51
N GLY A 29 13.61 -11.49 6.70
CA GLY A 29 14.44 -10.43 7.29
C GLY A 29 13.67 -9.28 7.96
N PHE A 30 12.33 -9.32 7.98
CA PHE A 30 11.51 -8.34 8.69
C PHE A 30 10.70 -9.03 9.79
N ASP A 31 10.84 -8.50 11.00
CA ASP A 31 10.08 -8.98 12.14
C ASP A 31 8.61 -8.56 12.03
N GLY A 32 7.72 -9.53 12.19
CA GLY A 32 6.27 -9.31 12.19
C GLY A 32 5.62 -9.32 10.81
N PRO A 33 4.29 -9.11 10.77
CA PRO A 33 3.53 -9.10 9.53
C PRO A 33 3.65 -7.76 8.80
N CYS A 34 3.78 -7.81 7.48
CA CYS A 34 3.61 -6.68 6.58
C CYS A 34 2.18 -6.66 6.02
N VAL A 35 1.72 -5.50 5.57
CA VAL A 35 0.51 -5.38 4.75
C VAL A 35 0.91 -5.53 3.29
N LYS A 36 0.28 -6.45 2.56
CA LYS A 36 0.41 -6.57 1.11
C LYS A 36 -0.85 -6.03 0.46
N VAL A 37 -0.67 -5.11 -0.49
CA VAL A 37 -1.70 -4.63 -1.40
C VAL A 37 -1.39 -5.16 -2.80
N GLY A 38 -2.36 -5.81 -3.45
CA GLY A 38 -2.25 -6.28 -4.82
C GLY A 38 -3.25 -5.58 -5.74
N PHE A 39 -2.75 -4.97 -6.81
CA PHE A 39 -3.56 -4.38 -7.88
C PHE A 39 -3.48 -5.30 -9.11
N PRO A 40 -4.59 -5.91 -9.54
CA PRO A 40 -4.59 -6.79 -10.70
C PRO A 40 -4.35 -6.00 -11.98
N LEU A 41 -3.52 -6.55 -12.86
CA LEU A 41 -3.26 -6.04 -14.21
C LEU A 41 -3.53 -7.18 -15.22
N PRO A 42 -3.84 -6.87 -16.49
CA PRO A 42 -4.22 -7.91 -17.47
C PRO A 42 -3.24 -9.09 -17.56
N ASN A 43 -1.93 -8.82 -17.44
CA ASN A 43 -0.87 -9.83 -17.52
C ASN A 43 -0.03 -9.93 -16.24
N GLY A 44 -0.61 -9.62 -15.07
CA GLY A 44 0.12 -9.71 -13.82
C GLY A 44 -0.47 -8.85 -12.69
N SER A 45 0.40 -8.21 -11.91
CA SER A 45 -0.04 -7.33 -10.82
C SER A 45 1.02 -6.31 -10.43
N ALA A 46 0.56 -5.15 -9.96
CA ALA A 46 1.36 -4.27 -9.11
C ALA A 46 1.13 -4.67 -7.65
N ASN A 47 2.20 -4.82 -6.88
CA ASN A 47 2.14 -5.26 -5.49
C ASN A 47 2.91 -4.26 -4.63
N VAL A 48 2.27 -3.82 -3.55
CA VAL A 48 2.87 -2.92 -2.57
C VAL A 48 2.95 -3.67 -1.25
N ILE A 49 4.16 -3.82 -0.72
CA ILE A 49 4.39 -4.45 0.58
C ILE A 49 4.78 -3.33 1.55
N MET A 50 4.03 -3.21 2.65
CA MET A 50 4.18 -2.14 3.61
C MET A 50 4.50 -2.69 4.99
N ARG A 51 5.58 -2.21 5.59
CA ARG A 51 5.95 -2.53 6.96
C ARG A 51 5.19 -1.62 7.94
N PRO A 52 4.59 -2.16 9.01
CA PRO A 52 3.96 -1.34 10.04
C PRO A 52 4.99 -0.72 10.98
N GLU A 53 4.74 0.51 11.41
CA GLU A 53 5.55 1.27 12.38
C GLU A 53 4.62 1.99 13.35
N SER A 54 4.83 1.82 14.66
CA SER A 54 4.17 2.63 15.69
C SER A 54 5.13 3.71 16.21
N ALA A 55 4.64 4.92 16.43
CA ALA A 55 5.42 6.00 17.01
C ALA A 55 4.98 6.31 18.47
N PRO A 56 5.85 6.91 19.31
CA PRO A 56 5.54 7.22 20.71
C PRO A 56 4.34 8.17 20.91
N ASP A 57 4.01 8.97 19.89
CA ASP A 57 2.84 9.85 19.88
C ASP A 57 1.51 9.11 19.65
N GLY A 58 1.54 7.78 19.53
CA GLY A 58 0.39 6.93 19.25
C GLY A 58 0.00 6.89 17.77
N SER A 59 0.74 7.57 16.89
CA SER A 59 0.52 7.44 15.44
C SER A 59 1.02 6.10 14.91
N PHE A 60 0.40 5.65 13.83
CA PHE A 60 0.70 4.39 13.16
C PHE A 60 0.96 4.63 11.69
N THR A 61 2.07 4.13 11.17
CA THR A 61 2.45 4.29 9.77
C THR A 61 2.62 2.93 9.12
N VAL A 62 2.10 2.75 7.92
CA VAL A 62 2.52 1.66 7.03
C VAL A 62 3.41 2.25 5.94
N ARG A 63 4.60 1.68 5.76
CA ARG A 63 5.62 2.22 4.85
C ARG A 63 6.04 1.19 3.81
N SER A 64 5.97 1.57 2.55
CA SER A 64 6.55 0.86 1.42
C SER A 64 7.85 1.56 1.00
N SER A 65 8.97 1.05 1.47
CA SER A 65 10.31 1.60 1.21
C SER A 65 11.35 0.50 1.44
N GLY A 66 12.38 0.46 0.62
CA GLY A 66 13.45 -0.52 0.74
C GLY A 66 14.58 -0.25 -0.25
N LYS A 67 15.59 -1.12 -0.24
CA LYS A 67 16.75 -0.97 -1.10
C LYS A 67 16.73 -2.04 -2.18
N THR A 68 16.39 -3.28 -1.86
CA THR A 68 16.58 -4.41 -2.77
C THR A 68 15.34 -5.27 -2.92
N PHE A 69 15.34 -6.10 -3.95
CA PHE A 69 14.36 -7.16 -4.08
C PHE A 69 14.38 -8.03 -2.82
N GLY A 70 13.21 -8.28 -2.26
CA GLY A 70 13.03 -8.94 -0.96
C GLY A 70 12.61 -7.99 0.14
N ASP A 71 12.83 -6.68 0.02
CA ASP A 71 12.40 -5.69 1.02
C ASP A 71 10.90 -5.35 0.86
N PRO A 72 10.24 -4.82 1.90
CA PRO A 72 9.02 -4.03 1.74
C PRO A 72 9.23 -2.93 0.68
N GLY A 73 8.20 -2.69 -0.14
CA GLY A 73 8.28 -1.77 -1.25
C GLY A 73 7.36 -2.18 -2.40
N PHE A 74 7.60 -1.56 -3.56
CA PHE A 74 6.77 -1.74 -4.74
C PHE A 74 7.36 -2.78 -5.71
N TYR A 75 6.50 -3.66 -6.20
CA TYR A 75 6.85 -4.72 -7.13
C TYR A 75 5.87 -4.78 -8.31
N PHE A 76 6.41 -4.94 -9.52
CA PHE A 76 5.62 -5.49 -10.62
C PHE A 76 5.85 -6.99 -10.72
N PHE A 77 4.78 -7.74 -10.93
CA PHE A 77 4.82 -9.12 -11.38
C PHE A 77 4.18 -9.20 -12.76
N VAL A 78 4.85 -9.88 -13.70
CA VAL A 78 4.38 -10.11 -15.06
C VAL A 78 4.37 -11.61 -15.32
N GLN A 79 3.25 -12.14 -15.79
CA GLN A 79 3.12 -13.53 -16.17
C GLN A 79 3.81 -13.80 -17.52
N ALA A 80 4.55 -14.90 -17.60
CA ALA A 80 5.41 -15.29 -18.72
C ALA A 80 5.01 -16.67 -19.29
N GLY A 81 3.71 -16.91 -19.45
CA GLY A 81 3.15 -18.23 -19.79
C GLY A 81 2.76 -19.05 -18.55
N LYS A 82 2.54 -20.35 -18.74
CA LYS A 82 2.03 -21.23 -17.67
C LYS A 82 3.11 -21.48 -16.62
N GLY A 83 2.86 -21.04 -15.38
CA GLY A 83 3.73 -21.25 -14.22
C GLY A 83 5.05 -20.46 -14.25
N ARG A 84 5.20 -19.51 -15.16
CA ARG A 84 6.40 -18.66 -15.30
C ARG A 84 6.01 -17.20 -15.14
N GLY A 85 6.94 -16.40 -14.62
CA GLY A 85 6.76 -14.96 -14.51
C GLY A 85 8.03 -14.26 -14.09
N TRP A 86 8.01 -12.94 -14.20
CA TRP A 86 9.08 -12.06 -13.75
C TRP A 86 8.56 -11.12 -12.69
N ALA A 87 9.39 -10.86 -11.68
CA ALA A 87 9.13 -9.86 -10.67
C ALA A 87 10.22 -8.79 -10.72
N ARG A 88 9.84 -7.53 -10.59
CA ARG A 88 10.76 -6.39 -10.53
C ARG A 88 10.44 -5.52 -9.35
N TYR A 89 11.43 -5.29 -8.50
CA TYR A 89 11.40 -4.30 -7.44
C TYR A 89 11.63 -2.90 -8.00
N LEU A 90 10.83 -1.93 -7.57
CA LEU A 90 10.97 -0.52 -7.96
C LEU A 90 11.39 0.33 -6.77
N ARG A 91 12.70 0.44 -6.55
CA ARG A 91 13.29 1.29 -5.50
C ARG A 91 12.87 2.76 -5.60
N ALA A 92 12.65 3.25 -6.82
CA ALA A 92 12.32 4.66 -7.04
C ALA A 92 10.95 5.06 -6.49
N LEU A 93 10.04 4.11 -6.29
CA LEU A 93 8.67 4.40 -5.85
C LEU A 93 8.52 4.01 -4.38
N GLU A 94 8.32 5.01 -3.54
CA GLU A 94 8.13 4.85 -2.10
C GLU A 94 6.78 5.45 -1.69
N GLU A 95 6.17 4.85 -0.68
CA GLU A 95 4.85 5.23 -0.19
C GLU A 95 4.80 5.11 1.33
N ASP A 96 4.12 6.04 2.00
CA ASP A 96 3.72 5.87 3.39
C ASP A 96 2.29 6.34 3.62
N ILE A 97 1.60 5.66 4.54
CA ILE A 97 0.29 6.06 5.04
C ILE A 97 0.41 6.17 6.56
N ARG A 98 0.43 7.41 7.06
CA ARG A 98 0.47 7.71 8.50
C ARG A 98 -0.93 8.03 9.00
N VAL A 99 -1.43 7.23 9.94
CA VAL A 99 -2.69 7.41 10.67
C VAL A 99 -2.40 8.05 12.02
N TYR A 100 -3.11 9.12 12.37
CA TYR A 100 -2.91 9.86 13.62
C TYR A 100 -4.18 10.58 14.07
N VAL A 101 -4.21 11.02 15.32
CA VAL A 101 -5.28 11.89 15.85
C VAL A 101 -4.78 13.34 15.80
N ASP A 102 -5.55 14.23 15.16
CA ASP A 102 -5.20 15.65 15.09
C ASP A 102 -5.44 16.37 16.44
N PRO A 103 -4.95 17.61 16.63
CA PRO A 103 -5.16 18.35 17.88
C PRO A 103 -6.63 18.63 18.25
N ARG A 104 -7.57 18.41 17.32
CA ARG A 104 -9.02 18.54 17.56
C ARG A 104 -9.66 17.19 17.89
N GLY A 105 -8.86 16.14 18.12
CA GLY A 105 -9.34 14.79 18.45
C GLY A 105 -9.88 14.01 17.24
N GLN A 106 -9.61 14.44 16.00
CA GLN A 106 -10.13 13.76 14.80
C GLN A 106 -9.11 12.79 14.22
N LEU A 107 -9.56 11.59 13.84
CA LEU A 107 -8.71 10.63 13.15
C LEU A 107 -8.41 11.10 11.71
N ARG A 108 -7.12 11.17 11.39
CA ARG A 108 -6.57 11.56 10.09
C ARG A 108 -5.70 10.47 9.53
N ALA A 109 -5.52 10.50 8.21
CA ALA A 109 -4.42 9.82 7.58
C ALA A 109 -3.78 10.70 6.52
N ASP A 110 -2.46 10.78 6.52
CA ASP A 110 -1.67 11.37 5.46
C ASP A 110 -1.05 10.25 4.65
N HIS A 111 -1.17 10.34 3.33
CA HIS A 111 -0.64 9.36 2.40
C HIS A 111 0.28 10.06 1.41
N ASN A 112 1.56 9.73 1.50
CA ASN A 112 2.63 10.32 0.70
C ASN A 112 3.11 9.32 -0.34
N LEU A 113 3.14 9.73 -1.60
CA LEU A 113 3.75 8.98 -2.69
C LEU A 113 4.94 9.75 -3.23
N GLN A 114 6.07 9.06 -3.32
CA GLN A 114 7.36 9.62 -3.69
C GLN A 114 7.95 8.87 -4.87
N LEU A 115 8.53 9.62 -5.81
CA LEU A 115 9.28 9.10 -6.93
C LEU A 115 10.70 9.69 -6.88
N TRP A 116 11.71 8.83 -6.78
CA TRP A 116 13.11 9.22 -6.54
C TRP A 116 13.30 10.14 -5.32
N GLY A 117 12.52 9.92 -4.26
CA GLY A 117 12.54 10.75 -3.05
C GLY A 117 11.80 12.09 -3.17
N ALA A 118 11.28 12.44 -4.34
CA ALA A 118 10.44 13.63 -4.52
C ALA A 118 8.96 13.26 -4.34
N THR A 119 8.26 13.97 -3.45
CA THR A 119 6.81 13.79 -3.28
C THR A 119 6.06 14.33 -4.50
N PHE A 120 5.35 13.46 -5.22
CA PHE A 120 4.54 13.88 -6.37
C PHE A 120 3.04 13.89 -6.06
N LEU A 121 2.62 13.20 -5.01
CA LEU A 121 1.23 13.18 -4.57
C LEU A 121 1.16 13.05 -3.06
N ARG A 122 0.35 13.90 -2.43
CA ARG A 122 -0.01 13.83 -1.02
C ARG A 122 -1.52 13.85 -0.90
N LEU A 123 -2.06 12.86 -0.22
CA LEU A 123 -3.49 12.73 0.05
C LEU A 123 -3.73 12.89 1.55
N HIS A 124 -4.65 13.77 1.89
CA HIS A 124 -5.06 14.02 3.26
C HIS A 124 -6.47 13.49 3.48
N TYR A 125 -6.61 12.57 4.43
CA TYR A 125 -7.88 11.93 4.74
C TYR A 125 -8.40 12.38 6.09
N ARG A 126 -9.69 12.67 6.14
CA ARG A 126 -10.47 12.64 7.37
C ARG A 126 -11.11 11.27 7.49
N MET A 127 -10.81 10.56 8.57
CA MET A 127 -11.36 9.23 8.80
C MET A 127 -12.53 9.31 9.77
N ARG A 128 -13.58 8.57 9.47
CA ARG A 128 -14.72 8.35 10.38
C ARG A 128 -14.92 6.86 10.51
N ARG A 129 -15.28 6.41 11.71
CA ARG A 129 -15.70 5.02 11.91
C ARG A 129 -16.90 4.78 11.01
N ARG A 130 -16.85 3.72 10.20
CA ARG A 130 -18.02 3.26 9.46
C ARG A 130 -19.03 2.77 10.49
N THR A 131 -20.18 3.43 10.57
CA THR A 131 -21.34 2.90 11.31
C THR A 131 -21.81 1.65 10.58
N ALA A 132 -22.08 0.59 11.35
CA ALA A 132 -22.62 -0.67 10.85
C ALA A 132 -24.03 -0.46 10.28
#